data_AF-A0A2I1GF73-F1
#
_entry.id   AF-A0A2I1GF73-F1
#
_cell.length_a   1.000
_cell.length_b   1.000
_cell.length_c   1.000
_cell.angle_alpha   90.00
_cell.angle_beta   90.00
_cell.angle_gamma   90.00
#
_symmetry.space_group_name_H-M   'P 1'
#
loop_
_entity.id
_entity.type
_entity.pdbx_description
1 polymer ?
#
loop_
_entity_poly.entity_id
_entity_poly.type
_entity_poly.pdbx_seq_one_letter_code
_entity_poly.pdbx_strand_id
1 'polypeptide(L)'
;MSRYNLFLKISNVVAYILVIAANTVVHVGDSKPDEPVTNSTLISGNWTVPETYLLPATYTFGIWGLIHALLLGFIIYQWFEAAETATVEGVKFYYVTASILTVVWLLIWGNSRIRILIDAFVLAAISMNVFKAFDNISTHYPPKDFKDRLFIHYPFTIYAAWTLIATILNFWAAIPFLNTVFFSTIAIICLGVVGYDYNKNHDVVFSATIAWALVGIAVRQQDTLPILIASSVSSGVILGGILRKWISKTRAYIELRRTRLRDVGETDPLLP
;
A
#
# COMPACT_ATOMS: atom_id res chain seq x y z
N MET A 1 22.15 -1.34 -22.53
CA MET A 1 21.77 -1.87 -21.20
C MET A 1 22.92 -2.70 -20.64
N SER A 2 23.37 -2.45 -19.40
CA SER A 2 24.44 -3.23 -18.76
C SER A 2 23.96 -4.65 -18.40
N ARG A 3 24.89 -5.61 -18.24
CA ARG A 3 24.54 -6.97 -17.78
C ARG A 3 23.85 -6.96 -16.41
N TYR A 4 24.26 -6.05 -15.53
CA TYR A 4 23.64 -5.85 -14.22
C TYR A 4 22.18 -5.37 -14.33
N ASN A 5 21.92 -4.35 -15.17
CA ASN A 5 20.57 -3.81 -15.37
C ASN A 5 19.64 -4.88 -15.94
N LEU A 6 20.13 -5.66 -16.90
CA LEU A 6 19.39 -6.76 -17.49
C LEU A 6 19.07 -7.84 -16.44
N PHE A 7 20.05 -8.25 -15.64
CA PHE A 7 19.86 -9.25 -14.59
C PHE A 7 18.82 -8.81 -13.55
N LEU A 8 18.86 -7.56 -13.11
CA LEU A 8 17.87 -7.01 -12.17
C LEU A 8 16.45 -6.99 -12.77
N LYS A 9 16.29 -6.50 -14.01
CA LYS A 9 14.98 -6.46 -14.68
C LYS A 9 14.38 -7.85 -14.89
N ILE A 10 15.20 -8.83 -15.29
CA ILE A 10 14.79 -10.24 -15.39
C ILE A 10 14.41 -10.78 -14.00
N SER A 11 15.20 -10.47 -12.96
CA SER A 11 14.90 -10.90 -11.60
C SER A 11 13.55 -10.36 -11.10
N ASN A 12 13.21 -9.12 -11.44
CA ASN A 12 11.88 -8.55 -11.15
C ASN A 12 10.77 -9.35 -11.82
N VAL A 13 10.93 -9.71 -13.11
CA VAL A 13 9.95 -10.51 -13.86
C VAL A 13 9.76 -11.89 -13.19
N VAL A 14 10.86 -12.59 -12.92
CA VAL A 14 10.83 -13.91 -12.28
C VAL A 14 10.18 -13.83 -10.90
N ALA A 15 10.57 -12.84 -10.10
CA ALA A 15 10.02 -12.62 -8.77
C ALA A 15 8.50 -12.38 -8.80
N TYR A 16 8.00 -11.56 -9.73
CA TYR A 16 6.56 -11.35 -9.92
C TYR A 16 5.84 -12.65 -10.27
N ILE A 17 6.37 -13.42 -11.25
CA ILE A 17 5.78 -14.70 -11.67
C ILE A 17 5.72 -15.68 -10.49
N LEU A 18 6.79 -15.77 -9.69
CA LEU A 18 6.81 -16.63 -8.51
C LEU A 18 5.77 -16.24 -7.47
N VAL A 19 5.58 -14.94 -7.21
CA VAL A 19 4.54 -14.45 -6.29
C VAL A 19 3.14 -14.80 -6.78
N ILE A 20 2.86 -14.61 -8.07
CA ILE A 20 1.56 -14.97 -8.65
C ILE A 20 1.34 -16.48 -8.60
N ALA A 21 2.34 -17.27 -8.99
CA ALA A 21 2.26 -18.73 -8.95
C ALA A 21 2.03 -19.25 -7.52
N ALA A 22 2.77 -18.73 -6.52
CA ALA A 22 2.59 -19.08 -5.12
C ALA A 22 1.19 -18.71 -4.62
N ASN A 23 0.68 -17.51 -4.96
CA ASN A 23 -0.68 -17.12 -4.63
C ASN A 23 -1.71 -18.08 -5.24
N THR A 24 -1.57 -18.45 -6.52
CA THR A 24 -2.49 -19.39 -7.17
C THR A 24 -2.45 -20.75 -6.49
N VAL A 25 -1.26 -21.29 -6.22
CA VAL A 25 -1.12 -22.59 -5.52
C VAL A 25 -1.77 -22.55 -4.16
N VAL A 26 -1.53 -21.49 -3.37
CA VAL A 26 -2.11 -21.36 -2.03
C VAL A 26 -3.63 -21.22 -2.10
N HIS A 27 -4.19 -20.40 -3.00
CA HIS A 27 -5.64 -20.15 -3.05
C HIS A 27 -6.44 -21.25 -3.75
N VAL A 28 -5.82 -22.05 -4.64
CA VAL A 28 -6.48 -23.18 -5.32
C VAL A 28 -6.33 -24.48 -4.52
N GLY A 29 -5.28 -24.61 -3.71
CA GLY A 29 -5.11 -25.76 -2.83
C GLY A 29 -6.19 -25.82 -1.75
N ASP A 30 -6.70 -27.02 -1.49
CA ASP A 30 -7.63 -27.25 -0.38
C ASP A 30 -7.01 -26.78 0.96
N SER A 31 -7.83 -26.06 1.72
CA SER A 31 -7.56 -25.45 3.02
C SER A 31 -6.51 -26.18 3.87
N LYS A 32 -5.50 -25.44 4.37
CA LYS A 32 -4.51 -25.98 5.31
C LYS A 32 -5.22 -26.50 6.58
N PRO A 33 -5.00 -27.75 7.00
CA PRO A 33 -5.67 -28.38 8.14
C PRO A 33 -5.01 -27.96 9.46
N ASP A 34 -4.82 -26.66 9.66
CA ASP A 34 -4.39 -26.13 10.96
C ASP A 34 -5.65 -25.80 11.76
N GLU A 35 -5.79 -26.35 12.98
CA GLU A 35 -6.90 -26.02 13.86
C GLU A 35 -7.06 -24.49 13.97
N PRO A 36 -8.27 -23.95 13.74
CA PRO A 36 -8.48 -22.52 13.86
C PRO A 36 -8.17 -22.07 15.30
N VAL A 37 -7.50 -20.92 15.44
CA VAL A 37 -7.42 -20.24 16.73
C VAL A 37 -8.84 -20.06 17.26
N THR A 38 -9.06 -20.29 18.56
CA THR A 38 -10.32 -19.97 19.23
C THR A 38 -10.73 -18.54 18.85
N ASN A 39 -11.91 -18.37 18.24
CA ASN A 39 -12.43 -17.10 17.66
C ASN A 39 -11.88 -16.70 16.28
N SER A 40 -11.66 -17.66 15.38
CA SER A 40 -11.34 -17.35 13.98
C SER A 40 -12.55 -16.89 13.17
N THR A 41 -12.37 -15.96 12.23
CA THR A 41 -13.40 -15.47 11.30
C THR A 41 -12.94 -15.63 9.85
N LEU A 42 -13.89 -15.69 8.91
CA LEU A 42 -13.60 -15.78 7.48
C LEU A 42 -13.21 -14.42 6.90
N ILE A 43 -12.16 -14.39 6.08
CA ILE A 43 -11.71 -13.16 5.39
C ILE A 43 -11.73 -13.24 3.87
N SER A 44 -11.66 -14.43 3.26
CA SER A 44 -11.78 -14.62 1.82
C SER A 44 -11.87 -16.12 1.52
N GLY A 45 -12.82 -16.57 0.70
CA GLY A 45 -13.02 -18.00 0.44
C GLY A 45 -13.20 -18.81 1.74
N ASN A 46 -12.45 -19.90 1.89
CA ASN A 46 -12.44 -20.73 3.10
C ASN A 46 -11.36 -20.34 4.12
N TRP A 47 -10.73 -19.18 3.94
CA TRP A 47 -9.62 -18.76 4.80
C TRP A 47 -10.10 -18.05 6.06
N THR A 48 -9.63 -18.55 7.20
CA THR A 48 -9.91 -17.99 8.51
C THR A 48 -8.69 -17.27 9.10
N VAL A 49 -8.91 -16.22 9.87
CA VAL A 49 -7.88 -15.56 10.70
C VAL A 49 -8.45 -15.25 12.09
N PRO A 50 -7.62 -15.01 13.12
CA PRO A 50 -8.15 -14.57 14.41
C PRO A 50 -8.95 -13.28 14.29
N GLU A 51 -10.12 -13.23 14.95
CA GLU A 51 -10.87 -11.98 15.08
C GLU A 51 -10.07 -11.01 15.97
N THR A 52 -9.82 -9.81 15.46
CA THR A 52 -9.16 -8.74 16.20
C THR A 52 -9.88 -7.42 15.99
N TYR A 53 -9.71 -6.52 16.94
CA TYR A 53 -10.23 -5.16 16.88
C TYR A 53 -9.65 -4.31 15.74
N LEU A 54 -8.53 -4.73 15.14
CA LEU A 54 -7.96 -4.08 13.96
C LEU A 54 -8.33 -4.79 12.65
N LEU A 55 -8.97 -5.95 12.68
CA LEU A 55 -9.34 -6.68 11.47
C LEU A 55 -10.33 -5.82 10.66
N PRO A 56 -10.01 -5.45 9.41
CA PRO A 56 -10.93 -4.71 8.56
C PRO A 56 -11.95 -5.65 7.90
N ALA A 57 -12.97 -5.06 7.29
CA ALA A 57 -13.93 -5.78 6.48
C ALA A 57 -13.25 -6.55 5.32
N THR A 58 -13.82 -7.69 4.94
CA THR A 58 -13.30 -8.60 3.91
C THR A 58 -12.92 -7.90 2.59
N TYR A 59 -13.75 -6.96 2.11
CA TYR A 59 -13.48 -6.26 0.85
C TYR A 59 -12.17 -5.45 0.88
N THR A 60 -11.69 -5.05 2.06
CA THR A 60 -10.47 -4.25 2.21
C THR A 60 -9.24 -5.00 1.70
N PHE A 61 -9.21 -6.33 1.79
CA PHE A 61 -8.15 -7.18 1.26
C PHE A 61 -8.08 -7.21 -0.28
N GLY A 62 -9.11 -6.70 -0.98
CA GLY A 62 -9.10 -6.53 -2.44
C GLY A 62 -7.98 -5.60 -2.94
N ILE A 63 -7.39 -4.81 -2.04
CA ILE A 63 -6.20 -3.98 -2.34
C ILE A 63 -5.00 -4.81 -2.79
N TRP A 64 -4.87 -6.08 -2.36
CA TRP A 64 -3.85 -6.97 -2.89
C TRP A 64 -4.00 -7.16 -4.40
N GLY A 65 -5.22 -7.30 -4.91
CA GLY A 65 -5.48 -7.38 -6.35
C GLY A 65 -4.99 -6.14 -7.08
N LEU A 66 -5.27 -4.95 -6.53
CA LEU A 66 -4.77 -3.67 -7.07
C LEU A 66 -3.24 -3.60 -7.07
N ILE A 67 -2.58 -4.01 -5.98
CA ILE A 67 -1.12 -4.06 -5.88
C ILE A 67 -0.53 -4.98 -6.95
N HIS A 68 -1.06 -6.20 -7.11
CA HIS A 68 -0.58 -7.13 -8.13
C HIS A 68 -0.80 -6.62 -9.56
N ALA A 69 -1.90 -5.91 -9.82
CA ALA A 69 -2.17 -5.31 -11.13
C ALA A 69 -1.21 -4.16 -11.45
N LEU A 70 -0.94 -3.28 -10.48
CA LEU A 70 0.02 -2.19 -10.66
C LEU A 70 1.45 -2.71 -10.78
N LEU A 71 1.81 -3.75 -10.02
CA LEU A 71 3.09 -4.43 -10.15
C LEU A 71 3.24 -5.10 -11.52
N LEU A 72 2.18 -5.67 -12.12
CA LEU A 72 2.25 -6.12 -13.51
C LEU A 72 2.60 -4.97 -14.45
N GLY A 73 1.96 -3.82 -14.26
CA GLY A 73 2.28 -2.58 -14.97
C GLY A 73 3.75 -2.19 -14.82
N PHE A 74 4.30 -2.24 -13.59
CA PHE A 74 5.73 -2.04 -13.32
C PHE A 74 6.60 -3.03 -14.08
N ILE A 75 6.26 -4.32 -14.06
CA ILE A 75 7.03 -5.39 -14.71
C ILE A 75 7.12 -5.20 -16.22
N ILE A 76 6.09 -4.63 -16.85
CA ILE A 76 6.07 -4.27 -18.26
C ILE A 76 6.85 -2.95 -18.47
N TYR A 77 6.56 -1.95 -17.64
CA TYR A 77 7.07 -0.59 -17.82
C TYR A 77 8.58 -0.44 -17.57
N GLN A 78 9.18 -1.27 -16.71
CA GLN A 78 10.63 -1.24 -16.45
C GLN A 78 11.50 -1.46 -17.69
N TRP A 79 10.95 -2.01 -18.78
CA TRP A 79 11.69 -2.25 -20.03
C TRP A 79 11.82 -1.00 -20.91
N PHE A 80 11.06 0.06 -20.63
CA PHE A 80 11.16 1.32 -21.34
C PHE A 80 12.32 2.16 -20.80
N GLU A 81 12.96 2.92 -21.68
CA GLU A 81 14.12 3.77 -21.34
C GLU A 81 13.79 4.79 -20.25
N ALA A 82 12.57 5.36 -20.29
CA ALA A 82 12.08 6.30 -19.28
C ALA A 82 12.16 5.74 -17.85
N ALA A 83 11.89 4.43 -17.69
CA ALA A 83 11.83 3.72 -16.42
C ALA A 83 13.18 3.21 -15.91
N GLU A 84 14.25 3.24 -16.73
CA GLU A 84 15.49 2.52 -16.43
C GLU A 84 16.15 2.99 -15.13
N THR A 85 16.39 4.30 -14.98
CA THR A 85 17.03 4.86 -13.80
C THR A 85 16.23 4.59 -12.52
N ALA A 86 14.92 4.89 -12.54
CA ALA A 86 14.05 4.70 -11.38
C ALA A 86 13.90 3.22 -11.01
N THR A 87 13.96 2.30 -11.98
CA THR A 87 13.93 0.87 -11.70
C THR A 87 15.26 0.38 -11.12
N VAL A 88 16.38 0.66 -11.80
CA VAL A 88 17.67 0.08 -11.46
C VAL A 88 18.24 0.69 -10.19
N GLU A 89 18.17 2.01 -10.06
CA GLU A 89 18.76 2.74 -8.95
C GLU A 89 17.74 3.15 -7.88
N GLY A 90 16.47 3.30 -8.26
CA GLY A 90 15.39 3.62 -7.32
C GLY A 90 14.86 2.36 -6.62
N VAL A 91 14.24 1.44 -7.37
CA VAL A 91 13.65 0.22 -6.81
C VAL A 91 14.73 -0.77 -6.37
N LYS A 92 15.83 -0.91 -7.14
CA LYS A 92 16.93 -1.85 -6.86
C LYS A 92 16.41 -3.28 -6.65
N PHE A 93 17.18 -4.11 -5.93
CA PHE A 93 16.79 -5.47 -5.54
C PHE A 93 15.75 -5.52 -4.41
N TYR A 94 15.30 -4.38 -3.87
CA TYR A 94 14.31 -4.37 -2.78
C TYR A 94 12.99 -5.05 -3.19
N TYR A 95 12.57 -4.91 -4.45
CA TYR A 95 11.38 -5.60 -4.94
C TYR A 95 11.58 -7.12 -5.04
N VAL A 96 12.75 -7.56 -5.50
CA VAL A 96 13.09 -8.99 -5.60
C VAL A 96 13.12 -9.63 -4.22
N THR A 97 13.79 -9.01 -3.25
CA THR A 97 13.85 -9.51 -1.87
C THR A 97 12.47 -9.52 -1.21
N ALA A 98 11.68 -8.45 -1.38
CA ALA A 98 10.30 -8.40 -0.89
C ALA A 98 9.47 -9.52 -1.49
N SER A 99 9.58 -9.78 -2.80
CA SER A 99 8.82 -10.82 -3.50
C SER A 99 9.19 -12.23 -3.05
N ILE A 100 10.48 -12.51 -2.83
CA ILE A 100 10.93 -13.80 -2.27
C ILE A 100 10.33 -13.99 -0.87
N LEU A 101 10.39 -12.95 -0.02
CA LEU A 101 9.78 -12.99 1.30
C LEU A 101 8.26 -13.16 1.24
N THR A 102 7.57 -12.56 0.25
CA THR A 102 6.14 -12.77 0.00
C THR A 102 5.85 -14.23 -0.36
N VAL A 103 6.65 -14.86 -1.22
CA VAL A 103 6.51 -16.28 -1.53
C VAL A 103 6.69 -17.13 -0.26
N VAL A 104 7.73 -16.85 0.52
CA VAL A 104 7.97 -17.54 1.80
C VAL A 104 6.76 -17.38 2.73
N TRP A 105 6.25 -16.16 2.89
CA TRP A 105 5.07 -15.87 3.70
C TRP A 105 3.85 -16.68 3.27
N LEU A 106 3.53 -16.72 1.97
CA LEU A 106 2.40 -17.50 1.45
C LEU A 106 2.53 -19.00 1.75
N LEU A 107 3.75 -19.55 1.65
CA LEU A 107 4.00 -20.96 1.91
C LEU A 107 3.89 -21.31 3.40
N ILE A 108 4.38 -20.45 4.30
CA ILE A 108 4.39 -20.72 5.75
C ILE A 108 3.10 -20.33 6.46
N TRP A 109 2.29 -19.45 5.86
CA TRP A 109 1.06 -18.90 6.44
C TRP A 109 0.15 -20.00 6.98
N GLY A 110 -0.38 -19.81 8.18
CA GLY A 110 -1.27 -20.78 8.82
C GLY A 110 -1.85 -20.27 10.14
N ASN A 111 -2.70 -21.08 10.75
CA ASN A 111 -3.58 -20.63 11.85
C ASN A 111 -3.00 -20.85 13.25
N SER A 112 -1.94 -21.64 13.42
CA SER A 112 -1.34 -21.78 14.76
C SER A 112 -0.72 -20.47 15.26
N ARG A 113 -0.76 -20.20 16.58
CA ARG A 113 -0.23 -18.94 17.15
C ARG A 113 1.23 -18.67 16.79
N ILE A 114 2.06 -19.71 16.75
CA ILE A 114 3.47 -19.58 16.37
C ILE A 114 3.64 -19.19 14.90
N ARG A 115 2.81 -19.73 14.00
CA ARG A 115 2.81 -19.35 12.57
C ARG A 115 2.40 -17.89 12.39
N ILE A 116 1.32 -17.46 13.06
CA ILE A 116 0.86 -16.07 12.99
C ILE A 116 1.94 -15.09 13.49
N LEU A 117 2.69 -15.46 14.53
CA LEU A 117 3.83 -14.65 15.00
C LEU A 117 4.96 -14.61 13.96
N ILE A 118 5.30 -15.74 13.34
CA ILE A 118 6.29 -15.79 12.25
C ILE A 118 5.81 -14.93 11.07
N ASP A 119 4.52 -15.02 10.70
CA ASP A 119 3.91 -14.24 9.63
C ASP A 119 4.04 -12.73 9.89
N ALA A 120 3.84 -12.29 11.13
CA ALA A 120 4.02 -10.89 11.52
C ALA A 120 5.46 -10.40 11.27
N PHE A 121 6.47 -11.20 11.62
CA PHE A 121 7.88 -10.84 11.39
C PHE A 121 8.27 -10.91 9.91
N VAL A 122 7.77 -11.88 9.15
CA VAL A 122 8.02 -11.95 7.71
C VAL A 122 7.36 -10.77 6.99
N LEU A 123 6.12 -10.41 7.34
CA LEU A 123 5.46 -9.21 6.83
C LEU A 123 6.20 -7.92 7.22
N ALA A 124 6.74 -7.83 8.43
CA ALA A 124 7.59 -6.70 8.81
C ALA A 124 8.83 -6.60 7.91
N ALA A 125 9.48 -7.73 7.59
CA ALA A 125 10.63 -7.77 6.69
C ALA A 125 10.24 -7.39 5.24
N ILE A 126 9.09 -7.86 4.74
CA ILE A 126 8.53 -7.43 3.46
C ILE A 126 8.31 -5.91 3.48
N SER A 127 7.62 -5.41 4.50
CA SER A 127 7.31 -4.00 4.67
C SER A 127 8.57 -3.14 4.69
N MET A 128 9.64 -3.56 5.36
CA MET A 128 10.91 -2.84 5.37
C MET A 128 11.55 -2.75 3.98
N ASN A 129 11.51 -3.83 3.18
CA ASN A 129 12.07 -3.82 1.83
C ASN A 129 11.25 -2.92 0.90
N VAL A 130 9.93 -3.06 0.91
CA VAL A 130 9.04 -2.25 0.07
C VAL A 130 9.11 -0.77 0.47
N PHE A 131 9.18 -0.48 1.78
CA PHE A 131 9.35 0.89 2.27
C PHE A 131 10.69 1.50 1.84
N LYS A 132 11.79 0.75 1.86
CA LYS A 132 13.08 1.22 1.32
C LYS A 132 13.01 1.52 -0.19
N ALA A 133 12.30 0.70 -0.96
CA ALA A 133 12.07 0.98 -2.38
C ALA A 133 11.27 2.27 -2.54
N PHE A 134 10.14 2.38 -1.84
CA PHE A 134 9.24 3.54 -1.84
C PHE A 134 9.96 4.84 -1.45
N ASP A 135 10.69 4.84 -0.34
CA ASP A 135 11.42 6.02 0.15
C ASP A 135 12.50 6.44 -0.84
N ASN A 136 13.26 5.48 -1.36
CA ASN A 136 14.33 5.77 -2.30
C ASN A 136 13.81 6.35 -3.63
N ILE A 137 12.76 5.76 -4.21
CA ILE A 137 12.16 6.32 -5.44
C ILE A 137 11.52 7.69 -5.18
N SER A 138 10.86 7.89 -4.05
CA SER A 138 10.16 9.15 -3.75
C SER A 138 11.12 10.30 -3.46
N THR A 139 12.26 10.01 -2.82
CA THR A 139 13.23 11.01 -2.40
C THR A 139 14.27 11.33 -3.47
N HIS A 140 14.82 10.32 -4.13
CA HIS A 140 15.97 10.49 -5.02
C HIS A 140 15.61 10.41 -6.51
N TYR A 141 14.49 9.78 -6.86
CA TYR A 141 14.12 9.49 -8.26
C TYR A 141 12.68 9.89 -8.56
N PRO A 142 12.33 11.19 -8.45
CA PRO A 142 10.96 11.65 -8.65
C PRO A 142 10.41 11.32 -10.04
N PRO A 143 9.08 11.13 -10.19
CA PRO A 143 8.49 10.68 -11.44
C PRO A 143 8.68 11.71 -12.56
N LYS A 144 9.18 11.27 -13.72
CA LYS A 144 9.40 12.16 -14.87
C LYS A 144 8.11 12.53 -15.58
N ASP A 145 7.17 11.58 -15.64
CA ASP A 145 5.86 11.75 -16.26
C ASP A 145 4.77 10.99 -15.51
N PHE A 146 3.56 10.96 -16.09
CA PHE A 146 2.43 10.24 -15.52
C PHE A 146 2.63 8.71 -15.54
N LYS A 147 3.33 8.17 -16.54
CA LYS A 147 3.56 6.72 -16.67
C LYS A 147 4.54 6.24 -15.61
N ASP A 148 5.62 6.98 -15.37
CA ASP A 148 6.53 6.76 -14.24
C ASP A 148 5.77 6.75 -12.93
N ARG A 149 4.91 7.76 -12.72
CA ARG A 149 4.12 7.83 -11.49
C ARG A 149 3.18 6.63 -11.33
N LEU A 150 2.47 6.25 -12.38
CA LEU A 150 1.50 5.16 -12.35
C LEU A 150 2.13 3.78 -12.21
N PHE A 151 3.22 3.52 -12.93
CA PHE A 151 3.81 2.18 -13.05
C PHE A 151 5.07 1.99 -12.20
N ILE A 152 5.66 3.04 -11.62
CA ILE A 152 6.78 2.89 -10.68
C ILE A 152 6.34 3.38 -9.30
N HIS A 153 5.89 4.62 -9.15
CA HIS A 153 5.67 5.15 -7.80
C HIS A 153 4.44 4.55 -7.11
N TYR A 154 3.27 4.59 -7.75
CA TYR A 154 2.02 4.11 -7.15
C TYR A 154 2.05 2.64 -6.68
N PRO A 155 2.57 1.65 -7.44
CA PRO A 155 2.67 0.28 -6.93
C PRO A 155 3.46 0.23 -5.62
N PHE A 156 4.63 0.85 -5.54
CA PHE A 156 5.47 0.80 -4.34
C PHE A 156 4.92 1.65 -3.19
N THR A 157 4.28 2.79 -3.46
CA THR A 157 3.59 3.60 -2.43
C THR A 157 2.45 2.80 -1.79
N ILE A 158 1.55 2.24 -2.60
CA ILE A 158 0.40 1.46 -2.10
C ILE A 158 0.89 0.20 -1.40
N TYR A 159 1.89 -0.47 -1.98
CA TYR A 159 2.45 -1.69 -1.41
C TYR A 159 3.10 -1.40 -0.05
N ALA A 160 3.91 -0.34 0.09
CA ALA A 160 4.53 0.05 1.35
C ALA A 160 3.50 0.38 2.43
N ALA A 161 2.48 1.19 2.09
CA ALA A 161 1.42 1.57 3.02
C ALA A 161 0.61 0.34 3.47
N TRP A 162 0.24 -0.54 2.54
CA TRP A 162 -0.54 -1.72 2.86
C TRP A 162 0.26 -2.75 3.67
N THR A 163 1.54 -2.98 3.36
CA THR A 163 2.37 -3.91 4.15
C THR A 163 2.63 -3.41 5.56
N LEU A 164 2.71 -2.08 5.76
CA LEU A 164 2.78 -1.50 7.09
C LEU A 164 1.53 -1.85 7.92
N ILE A 165 0.35 -1.65 7.32
CA ILE A 165 -0.94 -1.98 7.96
C ILE A 165 -1.02 -3.48 8.22
N ALA A 166 -0.75 -4.32 7.21
CA ALA A 166 -0.77 -5.78 7.33
C ALA A 166 0.18 -6.28 8.43
N THR A 167 1.36 -5.67 8.58
CA THR A 167 2.29 -5.97 9.67
C THR A 167 1.66 -5.70 11.03
N ILE A 168 1.02 -4.54 11.22
CA ILE A 168 0.33 -4.19 12.46
C ILE A 168 -0.83 -5.17 12.73
N LEU A 169 -1.65 -5.50 11.71
CA LEU A 169 -2.74 -6.47 11.84
C LEU A 169 -2.23 -7.84 12.32
N ASN A 170 -1.11 -8.31 11.77
CA ASN A 170 -0.55 -9.61 12.13
C ASN A 170 0.04 -9.61 13.54
N PHE A 171 0.68 -8.52 13.99
CA PHE A 171 1.09 -8.40 15.39
C PHE A 171 -0.10 -8.39 16.35
N TRP A 172 -1.21 -7.73 15.98
CA TRP A 172 -2.45 -7.76 16.78
C TRP A 172 -3.07 -9.15 16.86
N ALA A 173 -3.00 -9.92 15.77
CA ALA A 173 -3.45 -11.31 15.74
C ALA A 173 -2.52 -12.25 16.54
N ALA A 174 -1.21 -12.00 16.50
CA ALA A 174 -0.21 -12.83 17.15
C ALA A 174 -0.11 -12.62 18.67
N ILE A 175 -0.36 -11.40 19.16
CA ILE A 175 -0.12 -11.00 20.55
C ILE A 175 -1.45 -10.63 21.23
N PRO A 176 -2.10 -11.56 21.95
CA PRO A 176 -3.43 -11.34 22.54
C PRO A 176 -3.53 -10.12 23.46
N PHE A 177 -2.43 -9.76 24.13
CA PHE A 177 -2.37 -8.57 24.99
C PHE A 177 -2.64 -7.25 24.25
N LEU A 178 -2.30 -7.18 22.96
CA LEU A 178 -2.56 -5.99 22.13
C LEU A 178 -4.03 -5.88 21.72
N ASN A 179 -4.75 -7.00 21.65
CA ASN A 179 -6.11 -7.06 21.15
C ASN A 179 -7.15 -6.63 22.21
N THR A 180 -6.98 -5.43 22.76
CA THR A 180 -7.96 -4.76 23.62
C THR A 180 -8.50 -3.52 22.94
N VAL A 181 -9.69 -3.06 23.35
CA VAL A 181 -10.27 -1.81 22.83
C VAL A 181 -9.31 -0.64 23.01
N PHE A 182 -8.64 -0.56 24.16
CA PHE A 182 -7.69 0.53 24.47
C PHE A 182 -6.49 0.56 23.51
N PHE A 183 -5.72 -0.53 23.42
CA PHE A 183 -4.53 -0.57 22.57
C PHE A 183 -4.88 -0.45 21.08
N SER A 184 -5.99 -1.07 20.66
CA SER A 184 -6.44 -1.00 19.26
C SER A 184 -6.90 0.42 18.87
N THR A 185 -7.57 1.13 19.78
CA THR A 185 -7.94 2.53 19.57
C THR A 185 -6.70 3.41 19.41
N ILE A 186 -5.67 3.23 20.25
CA ILE A 186 -4.40 3.95 20.12
C ILE A 186 -3.73 3.65 18.78
N ALA A 187 -3.65 2.38 18.37
CA ALA A 187 -3.04 2.00 17.10
C ALA A 187 -3.75 2.62 15.89
N ILE A 188 -5.09 2.69 15.92
CA ILE A 188 -5.90 3.37 14.90
C ILE A 188 -5.60 4.86 14.85
N ILE A 189 -5.51 5.53 16.01
CA ILE A 189 -5.16 6.95 16.07
C ILE A 189 -3.75 7.18 15.52
N CYS A 190 -2.78 6.32 15.88
CA CYS A 190 -1.42 6.39 15.34
C CYS A 190 -1.41 6.22 13.81
N LEU A 191 -2.16 5.25 13.26
CA LEU A 191 -2.35 5.11 11.81
C LEU A 191 -2.97 6.36 11.20
N GLY A 192 -3.96 6.96 11.86
CA GLY A 192 -4.56 8.25 11.46
C GLY A 192 -3.54 9.38 11.39
N VAL A 193 -2.68 9.51 12.40
CA VAL A 193 -1.61 10.52 12.45
C VAL A 193 -0.59 10.29 11.33
N VAL A 194 -0.12 9.05 11.14
CA VAL A 194 0.79 8.70 10.04
C VAL A 194 0.15 9.03 8.69
N GLY A 195 -1.10 8.63 8.47
CA GLY A 195 -1.82 8.93 7.24
C GLY A 195 -1.98 10.42 6.99
N TYR A 196 -2.25 11.21 8.04
CA TYR A 196 -2.37 12.66 7.92
C TYR A 196 -1.02 13.34 7.65
N ASP A 197 0.05 12.91 8.31
CA ASP A 197 1.39 13.46 8.10
C ASP A 197 1.88 13.22 6.66
N TYR A 198 1.74 11.98 6.17
CA TYR A 198 2.03 11.65 4.77
C TYR A 198 1.19 12.47 3.80
N ASN A 199 -0.06 12.74 4.14
CA ASN A 199 -0.94 13.53 3.30
C ASN A 199 -0.37 14.93 3.17
N LYS A 200 -0.01 15.55 4.30
CA LYS A 200 0.49 16.92 4.36
C LYS A 200 1.84 17.06 3.65
N ASN A 201 2.78 16.14 3.90
CA ASN A 201 4.20 16.36 3.64
C ASN A 201 4.80 15.49 2.52
N HIS A 202 4.14 14.39 2.12
CA HIS A 202 4.78 13.37 1.28
C HIS A 202 3.92 12.91 0.09
N ASP A 203 3.04 11.91 0.29
CA ASP A 203 2.30 11.24 -0.78
C ASP A 203 0.84 10.99 -0.38
N VAL A 204 -0.07 11.57 -1.16
CA VAL A 204 -1.52 11.43 -1.00
C VAL A 204 -1.99 9.98 -1.19
N VAL A 205 -1.30 9.18 -2.01
CA VAL A 205 -1.66 7.79 -2.29
C VAL A 205 -1.34 6.89 -1.10
N PHE A 206 -0.24 7.17 -0.37
CA PHE A 206 0.09 6.48 0.87
C PHE A 206 -1.03 6.70 1.90
N SER A 207 -1.44 7.96 2.06
CA SER A 207 -2.53 8.35 2.95
C SER A 207 -3.87 7.75 2.55
N ALA A 208 -4.20 7.72 1.25
CA ALA A 208 -5.42 7.11 0.75
C ALA A 208 -5.47 5.61 1.06
N THR A 209 -4.32 4.93 1.02
CA THR A 209 -4.21 3.50 1.37
C THR A 209 -4.45 3.27 2.86
N ILE A 210 -3.93 4.14 3.74
CA ILE A 210 -4.26 4.10 5.18
C ILE A 210 -5.75 4.37 5.42
N ALA A 211 -6.31 5.39 4.76
CA ALA A 211 -7.73 5.70 4.88
C ALA A 211 -8.62 4.53 4.43
N TRP A 212 -8.25 3.84 3.35
CA TRP A 212 -8.93 2.63 2.88
C TRP A 212 -9.00 1.54 3.95
N ALA A 213 -7.88 1.27 4.64
CA ALA A 213 -7.84 0.30 5.73
C ALA A 213 -8.69 0.75 6.92
N LEU A 214 -8.58 2.01 7.33
CA LEU A 214 -9.33 2.58 8.44
C LEU A 214 -10.85 2.52 8.19
N VAL A 215 -11.31 2.80 6.97
CA VAL A 215 -12.71 2.62 6.59
C VAL A 215 -13.12 1.16 6.71
N GLY A 216 -12.26 0.23 6.25
CA GLY A 216 -12.48 -1.20 6.45
C GLY A 216 -12.66 -1.61 7.92
N ILE A 217 -11.81 -1.06 8.80
CA ILE A 217 -11.91 -1.29 10.26
C ILE A 217 -13.22 -0.73 10.81
N ALA A 218 -13.59 0.51 10.43
CA ALA A 218 -14.85 1.12 10.85
C ALA A 218 -16.06 0.27 10.46
N VAL A 219 -16.06 -0.25 9.22
CA VAL A 219 -17.14 -1.08 8.70
C VAL A 219 -17.22 -2.44 9.41
N ARG A 220 -16.09 -3.02 9.81
CA ARG A 220 -16.08 -4.31 10.55
C ARG A 220 -16.48 -4.13 12.02
N GLN A 221 -16.05 -3.05 12.65
CA GLN A 221 -16.11 -2.84 14.10
C GLN A 221 -17.27 -1.92 14.53
N GLN A 222 -18.43 -2.03 13.86
CA GLN A 222 -19.58 -1.15 14.08
C GLN A 222 -20.13 -1.21 15.52
N ASP A 223 -20.05 -2.37 16.15
CA ASP A 223 -20.57 -2.57 17.51
C ASP A 223 -19.58 -2.12 18.61
N THR A 224 -18.33 -1.77 18.25
CA THR A 224 -17.33 -1.29 19.21
C THR A 224 -17.12 0.22 19.05
N LEU A 225 -17.95 1.01 19.73
CA LEU A 225 -18.02 2.47 19.60
C LEU A 225 -16.65 3.19 19.60
N PRO A 226 -15.71 2.94 20.54
CA PRO A 226 -14.42 3.64 20.52
C PRO A 226 -13.62 3.41 19.23
N ILE A 227 -13.65 2.18 18.72
CA ILE A 227 -12.95 1.79 17.49
C ILE A 227 -13.64 2.40 16.28
N LEU A 228 -14.97 2.32 16.21
CA LEU A 228 -15.77 2.91 15.14
C LEU A 228 -15.51 4.43 15.03
N ILE A 229 -15.52 5.14 16.17
CA ILE A 229 -15.29 6.58 16.21
C ILE A 229 -13.85 6.90 15.79
N ALA A 230 -12.85 6.24 16.38
CA ALA A 230 -11.46 6.51 16.05
C ALA A 230 -11.16 6.24 14.57
N SER A 231 -11.62 5.11 14.03
CA SER A 231 -11.36 4.76 12.62
C SER A 231 -12.08 5.68 11.64
N SER A 232 -13.33 6.05 11.94
CA SER A 232 -14.11 7.00 11.13
C SER A 232 -13.54 8.42 11.16
N VAL A 233 -13.13 8.92 12.33
CA VAL A 233 -12.54 10.25 12.46
C VAL A 233 -11.17 10.30 11.77
N SER A 234 -10.30 9.31 12.01
CA SER A 234 -8.98 9.27 11.39
C SER A 234 -9.05 9.17 9.86
N SER A 235 -9.92 8.31 9.32
CA SER A 235 -10.15 8.24 7.87
C SER A 235 -10.74 9.54 7.31
N GLY A 236 -11.72 10.14 7.99
CA GLY A 236 -12.32 11.41 7.60
C GLY A 236 -11.32 12.58 7.57
N VAL A 237 -10.43 12.68 8.56
CA VAL A 237 -9.36 13.68 8.60
C VAL A 237 -8.40 13.51 7.42
N ILE A 238 -8.01 12.28 7.11
CA ILE A 238 -7.15 11.99 5.96
C ILE A 238 -7.85 12.39 4.67
N LEU A 239 -9.08 11.90 4.43
CA LEU A 239 -9.83 12.16 3.20
C LEU A 239 -10.13 13.66 3.02
N GLY A 240 -10.49 14.36 4.09
CA GLY A 240 -10.67 15.82 4.08
C GLY A 240 -9.39 16.56 3.71
N GLY A 241 -8.23 16.11 4.21
CA GLY A 241 -6.93 16.64 3.82
C GLY A 241 -6.63 16.44 2.33
N ILE A 242 -6.95 15.26 1.78
CA ILE A 242 -6.79 14.95 0.35
C ILE A 242 -7.66 15.89 -0.48
N LEU A 243 -8.95 16.00 -0.12
CA LEU A 243 -9.91 16.85 -0.81
C LEU A 243 -9.47 18.31 -0.79
N ARG A 244 -8.98 18.82 0.34
CA ARG A 244 -8.46 20.19 0.46
C ARG A 244 -7.31 20.44 -0.51
N LYS A 245 -6.34 19.53 -0.60
CA LYS A 245 -5.21 19.64 -1.55
C LYS A 245 -5.68 19.61 -3.00
N TRP A 246 -6.66 18.77 -3.31
CA TRP A 246 -7.22 18.69 -4.65
C TRP A 246 -7.94 20.00 -5.03
N ILE A 247 -8.79 20.53 -4.14
CA ILE A 247 -9.49 21.80 -4.36
C ILE A 247 -8.50 22.96 -4.54
N SER A 248 -7.47 23.06 -3.69
CA SER A 248 -6.48 24.14 -3.79
C SER A 248 -5.70 24.09 -5.11
N LYS A 249 -5.29 22.89 -5.54
CA LYS A 249 -4.61 22.69 -6.82
C LYS A 249 -5.50 23.04 -8.02
N THR A 250 -6.77 22.63 -7.99
CA THR A 250 -7.73 22.94 -9.05
C THR A 250 -8.01 24.43 -9.14
N ARG A 251 -8.16 25.13 -7.99
CA ARG A 251 -8.33 26.59 -7.96
C ARG A 251 -7.11 27.30 -8.55
N ALA A 252 -5.90 26.94 -8.13
CA ALA A 252 -4.66 27.50 -8.65
C ALA A 252 -4.52 27.28 -10.17
N TYR A 253 -4.87 26.10 -10.68
CA TYR A 253 -4.86 25.81 -12.11
C TYR A 253 -5.87 26.69 -12.88
N ILE A 254 -7.09 26.87 -12.36
CA ILE A 254 -8.10 27.74 -12.97
C ILE A 254 -7.63 29.20 -12.99
N GLU A 255 -7.04 29.69 -11.90
CA GLU A 255 -6.49 31.05 -11.81
C GLU A 255 -5.36 31.27 -12.82
N LEU A 256 -4.38 30.35 -12.89
CA LEU A 256 -3.29 30.42 -13.87
C LEU A 256 -3.81 30.42 -15.33
N ARG A 257 -4.84 29.61 -15.60
CA ARG A 257 -5.46 29.58 -16.93
C ARG A 257 -6.18 30.88 -17.26
N ARG A 258 -6.85 31.51 -16.28
CA ARG A 258 -7.50 32.81 -16.45
C ARG A 258 -6.50 33.93 -16.71
N THR A 259 -5.40 33.98 -15.96
CA THR A 259 -4.35 34.99 -16.15
C THR A 259 -3.69 34.85 -17.52
N ARG A 260 -3.32 33.63 -17.93
CA ARG A 260 -2.72 33.39 -19.26
C ARG A 260 -3.65 33.82 -20.42
N LEU A 261 -4.97 33.66 -20.27
CA LEU A 261 -5.93 34.11 -21.28
C LEU A 261 -6.13 35.63 -21.32
N ARG A 262 -5.87 36.34 -20.21
CA ARG A 262 -5.86 37.82 -20.19
C ARG A 262 -4.62 38.37 -20.87
N ASP A 263 -3.45 37.82 -20.58
CA ASP A 263 -2.18 38.29 -21.15
C ASP A 263 -2.11 38.10 -22.68
N VAL A 264 -2.74 37.05 -23.22
CA VAL A 264 -2.86 36.82 -24.68
C VAL A 264 -3.83 37.81 -25.34
N GLY A 265 -4.76 38.40 -24.57
CA GLY A 265 -5.68 39.43 -25.06
C GLY A 265 -5.07 40.84 -25.09
N GLU A 266 -3.93 41.07 -24.46
CA GLU A 266 -3.27 42.39 -24.36
C GLU A 266 -2.11 42.58 -25.36
N THR A 267 -1.69 41.54 -26.08
CA THR A 267 -0.75 41.67 -27.20
C THR A 267 -1.51 41.77 -28.53
N ASP A 268 -2.07 42.95 -28.83
CA ASP A 268 -1.85 43.74 -30.07
C ASP A 268 -2.90 44.88 -30.19
N PRO A 269 -2.48 46.14 -29.90
CA PRO A 269 -2.64 47.18 -30.90
C PRO A 269 -1.37 48.03 -30.97
N LEU A 270 -0.31 47.46 -31.54
CA LEU A 270 0.76 48.23 -32.16
C LEU A 270 0.89 47.79 -33.63
N LEU A 271 -0.22 47.90 -34.34
CA LEU A 271 -0.23 48.21 -35.76
C LEU A 271 -0.13 49.74 -35.93
N PRO A 272 0.99 50.29 -36.42
CA PRO A 272 0.94 51.23 -37.53
C PRO A 272 0.62 50.51 -38.85
#